data_AF-A0A662WFK3-F1
#
_entry.id   AF-A0A662WFK3-F1
#
_cell.length_a   1.000
_cell.length_b   1.000
_cell.length_c   1.000
_cell.angle_alpha   90.00
_cell.angle_beta   90.00
_cell.angle_gamma   90.00
#
_symmetry.space_group_name_H-M   'P 1'
#
loop_
_entity.id
_entity.type
_entity.pdbx_description
1 polymer ?
#
loop_
_entity_poly.entity_id
_entity_poly.type
_entity_poly.pdbx_seq_one_letter_code
_entity_poly.pdbx_strand_id
1 'polypeptide(L)'
;MAPQFSTQLGGSMTFSASVTASMSATAAGVASQRPVVDHSPHKQPGTGPLGPLLLTTEEADSLEHLADSVMQQTLADYLHFRDVQKRRLHDEQWKEVRRQDNLVAFKEREAWRQQHQTLCTPDGRLEPVVCKTSVPTLLVLGALQGTLDDEMYGMHIDGDAAVKLRSSYVHDKIHDFRVLSRIRGASKSDPFRFCSVSWADLGNNGYGPFARKRDYCVVTSMGATKTPHGERVGYYVVHSVDVGTPTSAVGAAPMFRGTQLGLGFGTNAVAPETRKYVRAKGSMCWLKCELPNGSVELYMQGFFAPMGNAPEFAVVNSVLNAAMGLAQTSDTAYSKKIRWMLHDSVRTTRRCVLATAVLE
;
A
#
# COMPACT_ATOMS: atom_id res chain seq x y z
N MET A 1 -4.32 22.33 -19.51
CA MET A 1 -4.54 21.27 -20.51
C MET A 1 -4.18 19.93 -19.88
N ALA A 2 -5.00 18.90 -20.06
CA ALA A 2 -4.72 17.57 -19.52
C ALA A 2 -3.58 16.89 -20.32
N PRO A 3 -2.74 16.05 -19.68
CA PRO A 3 -1.73 15.28 -20.40
C PRO A 3 -2.39 14.22 -21.29
N GLN A 4 -2.29 14.39 -22.61
CA GLN A 4 -2.71 13.37 -23.57
C GLN A 4 -1.64 12.30 -23.70
N PHE A 5 -1.87 11.15 -23.06
CA PHE A 5 -1.19 9.91 -23.45
C PHE A 5 -1.75 9.46 -24.81
N SER A 6 -1.09 9.89 -25.89
CA SER A 6 -1.42 9.56 -27.27
C SER A 6 -0.52 8.43 -27.80
N THR A 7 -1.11 7.48 -28.52
CA THR A 7 -0.42 6.36 -29.17
C THR A 7 -0.07 6.64 -30.64
N GLN A 8 0.32 7.86 -31.02
CA GLN A 8 0.88 8.14 -32.36
C GLN A 8 2.09 9.11 -32.39
N LEU A 9 2.85 9.01 -33.48
CA LEU A 9 4.16 9.64 -33.69
C LEU A 9 4.10 11.15 -33.91
N GLY A 10 5.15 11.84 -33.44
CA GLY A 10 5.58 13.13 -33.95
C GLY A 10 5.14 14.33 -33.12
N GLY A 11 6.00 14.78 -32.20
CA GLY A 11 5.79 16.02 -31.45
C GLY A 11 6.74 16.15 -30.26
N SER A 12 7.83 16.90 -30.43
CA SER A 12 8.63 17.36 -29.28
C SER A 12 7.88 18.50 -28.61
N MET A 13 7.69 18.44 -27.29
CA MET A 13 7.24 19.59 -26.51
C MET A 13 8.09 19.74 -25.24
N THR A 14 8.80 20.86 -25.17
CA THR A 14 9.34 21.42 -23.94
C THR A 14 8.25 22.22 -23.22
N PHE A 15 8.34 22.33 -21.89
CA PHE A 15 7.47 23.21 -21.13
C PHE A 15 8.28 23.98 -20.08
N SER A 16 8.03 25.28 -19.96
CA SER A 16 8.61 26.16 -18.94
C SER A 16 7.50 26.78 -18.11
N ALA A 17 7.67 26.77 -16.79
CA ALA A 17 6.97 27.63 -15.84
C ALA A 17 7.90 27.86 -14.64
N SER A 18 7.85 29.08 -14.09
CA SER A 18 8.95 29.63 -13.29
C SER A 18 8.57 29.79 -11.81
N VAL A 19 9.50 29.42 -10.91
CA VAL A 19 9.85 29.91 -9.54
C VAL A 19 8.75 30.63 -8.70
N THR A 20 8.61 30.49 -7.36
CA THR A 20 9.59 30.25 -6.28
C THR A 20 8.87 29.91 -4.96
N ALA A 21 9.51 29.14 -4.06
CA ALA A 21 9.72 29.52 -2.64
C ALA A 21 10.47 28.40 -1.91
N SER A 22 11.65 28.69 -1.36
CA SER A 22 12.46 27.74 -0.58
C SER A 22 12.58 28.18 0.88
N MET A 23 12.58 27.21 1.79
CA MET A 23 12.86 27.39 3.22
C MET A 23 13.89 26.34 3.65
N SER A 24 15.11 26.79 3.97
CA SER A 24 16.19 25.93 4.45
C SER A 24 16.09 25.77 5.97
N ALA A 25 16.20 24.54 6.48
CA ALA A 25 16.40 24.26 7.90
C ALA A 25 17.57 23.29 8.08
N THR A 26 18.53 23.67 8.92
CA THR A 26 19.77 22.91 9.18
C THR A 26 19.54 21.74 10.13
N ALA A 27 20.29 20.66 9.91
CA ALA A 27 20.21 19.45 10.72
C ALA A 27 21.16 19.51 11.94
N ALA A 28 20.69 18.97 13.07
CA ALA A 28 21.52 18.53 14.18
C ALA A 28 21.08 17.10 14.56
N GLY A 29 22.02 16.17 14.66
CA GLY A 29 21.73 14.74 14.78
C GLY A 29 21.25 14.32 16.16
N VAL A 30 20.26 13.42 16.21
CA VAL A 30 19.88 12.64 17.41
C VAL A 30 19.59 11.21 16.96
N ALA A 31 20.10 10.23 17.71
CA ALA A 31 19.97 8.81 17.37
C ALA A 31 18.50 8.33 17.43
N SER A 32 18.12 7.49 16.46
CA SER A 32 16.79 6.89 16.38
C SER A 32 16.62 5.79 17.43
N GLN A 33 15.81 6.04 18.46
CA GLN A 33 15.44 5.02 19.46
C GLN A 33 14.08 4.39 19.12
N ARG A 34 13.99 3.07 19.22
CA ARG A 34 12.75 2.30 19.07
C ARG A 34 11.82 2.60 20.26
N PRO A 35 10.54 2.95 20.06
CA PRO A 35 9.59 3.09 21.17
C PRO A 35 9.34 1.73 21.84
N VAL A 36 9.57 1.65 23.15
CA VAL A 36 9.20 0.50 23.97
C VAL A 36 7.69 0.55 24.23
N VAL A 37 7.00 -0.59 24.09
CA VAL A 37 5.56 -0.71 24.37
C VAL A 37 5.36 -0.99 25.86
N ASP A 38 4.48 -0.23 26.49
CA ASP A 38 4.12 -0.36 27.90
C ASP A 38 3.20 -1.58 28.15
N HIS A 39 3.37 -2.25 29.29
CA HIS A 39 2.67 -3.48 29.64
C HIS A 39 1.75 -3.26 30.87
N SER A 40 0.43 -3.33 30.66
CA SER A 40 -0.57 -3.39 31.73
C SER A 40 -1.58 -4.52 31.46
N PRO A 41 -1.83 -5.46 32.41
CA PRO A 41 -2.65 -6.64 32.15
C PRO A 41 -4.13 -6.54 32.61
N HIS A 42 -4.95 -7.43 32.03
CA HIS A 42 -6.33 -7.84 32.39
C HIS A 42 -7.54 -6.96 32.00
N LYS A 43 -8.38 -7.47 31.07
CA LYS A 43 -9.62 -8.21 31.45
C LYS A 43 -10.30 -9.00 30.30
N GLN A 44 -10.69 -10.23 30.65
CA GLN A 44 -11.75 -11.12 30.12
C GLN A 44 -11.79 -11.58 28.62
N PRO A 45 -12.25 -12.84 28.37
CA PRO A 45 -12.32 -13.41 27.02
C PRO A 45 -13.73 -13.29 26.40
N GLY A 46 -13.80 -12.84 25.14
CA GLY A 46 -15.03 -12.86 24.34
C GLY A 46 -15.06 -11.76 23.27
N THR A 47 -15.06 -12.14 21.99
CA THR A 47 -15.30 -11.23 20.85
C THR A 47 -14.41 -9.97 20.77
N GLY A 48 -13.15 -10.06 21.21
CA GLY A 48 -12.15 -9.00 21.04
C GLY A 48 -11.61 -8.88 19.61
N PRO A 49 -10.93 -7.76 19.27
CA PRO A 49 -10.21 -7.61 18.01
C PRO A 49 -9.07 -8.62 17.87
N LEU A 50 -8.60 -8.85 16.64
CA LEU A 50 -7.46 -9.70 16.33
C LEU A 50 -6.26 -9.36 17.22
N GLY A 51 -5.72 -10.36 17.92
CA GLY A 51 -4.55 -10.18 18.79
C GLY A 51 -3.32 -9.71 18.01
N PRO A 52 -2.43 -8.90 18.61
CA PRO A 52 -1.25 -8.37 17.95
C PRO A 52 -0.33 -9.51 17.50
N LEU A 53 0.23 -9.38 16.29
CA LEU A 53 1.25 -10.28 15.78
C LEU A 53 2.60 -9.92 16.42
N LEU A 54 3.11 -10.82 17.25
CA LEU A 54 4.44 -10.72 17.82
C LEU A 54 5.45 -11.24 16.80
N LEU A 55 6.37 -10.37 16.36
CA LEU A 55 7.48 -10.71 15.47
C LEU A 55 8.79 -10.67 16.25
N THR A 56 9.73 -11.58 15.94
CA THR A 56 11.13 -11.37 16.36
C THR A 56 11.74 -10.20 15.59
N THR A 57 12.89 -9.69 16.06
CA THR A 57 13.65 -8.68 15.31
C THR A 57 14.03 -9.21 13.93
N GLU A 58 14.44 -10.48 13.83
CA GLU A 58 14.81 -11.13 12.56
C GLU A 58 13.61 -11.24 11.61
N GLU A 59 12.45 -11.71 12.08
CA GLU A 59 11.22 -11.77 11.27
C GLU A 59 10.82 -10.38 10.77
N ALA A 60 10.89 -9.37 11.64
CA ALA A 60 10.56 -7.98 11.30
C ALA A 60 11.51 -7.38 10.26
N ASP A 61 12.82 -7.60 10.42
CA ASP A 61 13.84 -7.10 9.49
C ASP A 61 13.79 -7.85 8.14
N SER A 62 13.52 -9.17 8.11
CA SER A 62 13.25 -9.93 6.87
C SER A 62 12.02 -9.43 6.12
N LEU A 63 10.93 -9.09 6.84
CA LEU A 63 9.72 -8.53 6.24
C LEU A 63 9.95 -7.11 5.70
N GLU A 64 10.77 -6.30 6.37
CA GLU A 64 11.20 -4.99 5.86
C GLU A 64 12.02 -5.14 4.56
N HIS A 65 13.03 -6.02 4.56
CA HIS A 65 13.83 -6.32 3.37
C HIS A 65 13.00 -6.83 2.20
N LEU A 66 12.02 -7.72 2.43
CA LEU A 66 11.10 -8.19 1.39
C LEU A 66 10.34 -7.02 0.73
N ALA A 67 9.79 -6.12 1.54
CA ALA A 67 9.04 -4.99 1.01
C ALA A 67 9.93 -4.00 0.26
N ASP A 68 11.17 -3.78 0.73
CA ASP A 68 12.15 -2.94 0.06
C ASP A 68 12.62 -3.57 -1.26
N SER A 69 12.77 -4.90 -1.36
CA SER A 69 13.06 -5.61 -2.62
C SER A 69 11.92 -5.48 -3.65
N VAL A 70 10.66 -5.56 -3.22
CA VAL A 70 9.50 -5.32 -4.10
C VAL A 70 9.48 -3.87 -4.62
N MET A 71 9.81 -2.90 -3.77
CA MET A 71 9.98 -1.51 -4.18
C MET A 71 11.12 -1.34 -5.19
N GLN A 72 12.29 -1.92 -4.94
CA GLN A 72 13.46 -1.83 -5.82
C GLN A 72 13.21 -2.45 -7.19
N GLN A 73 12.56 -3.63 -7.27
CA GLN A 73 12.20 -4.23 -8.54
C GLN A 73 11.22 -3.34 -9.32
N THR A 74 10.17 -2.82 -8.66
CA THR A 74 9.21 -1.92 -9.31
C THR A 74 9.89 -0.64 -9.80
N LEU A 75 10.87 -0.12 -9.05
CA LEU A 75 11.65 1.05 -9.45
C LEU A 75 12.53 0.77 -10.67
N ALA A 76 13.13 -0.42 -10.77
CA ALA A 76 13.87 -0.85 -11.96
C ALA A 76 12.94 -0.97 -13.19
N ASP A 77 11.75 -1.55 -13.02
CA ASP A 77 10.74 -1.68 -14.08
C ASP A 77 10.26 -0.30 -14.57
N TYR A 78 10.00 0.63 -13.64
CA TYR A 78 9.66 2.02 -13.96
C TYR A 78 10.78 2.73 -14.72
N LEU A 79 12.03 2.62 -14.27
CA LEU A 79 13.17 3.23 -14.96
C LEU A 79 13.37 2.64 -16.36
N HIS A 80 13.16 1.33 -16.54
CA HIS A 80 13.17 0.71 -17.86
C HIS A 80 12.05 1.27 -18.76
N PHE A 81 10.80 1.31 -18.26
CA PHE A 81 9.66 1.91 -18.97
C PHE A 81 9.92 3.37 -19.35
N ARG A 82 10.46 4.17 -18.42
CA ARG A 82 10.71 5.59 -18.62
C ARG A 82 11.87 5.86 -19.58
N ASP A 83 13.00 5.21 -19.36
CA ASP A 83 14.29 5.60 -19.96
C ASP A 83 14.66 4.75 -21.17
N VAL A 84 14.24 3.48 -21.21
CA VAL A 84 14.46 2.59 -22.37
C VAL A 84 13.26 2.63 -23.32
N GLN A 85 12.05 2.34 -22.81
CA GLN A 85 10.82 2.32 -23.61
C GLN A 85 10.27 3.73 -23.92
N LYS A 86 10.87 4.79 -23.35
CA LYS A 86 10.47 6.21 -23.54
C LYS A 86 9.00 6.47 -23.17
N ARG A 87 8.52 5.83 -22.09
CA ARG A 87 7.13 5.86 -21.60
C ARG A 87 6.10 5.31 -22.60
N ARG A 88 6.50 4.41 -23.51
CA ARG A 88 5.62 3.79 -24.51
C ARG A 88 5.23 2.38 -24.08
N LEU A 89 3.94 2.08 -24.09
CA LEU A 89 3.42 0.72 -23.93
C LEU A 89 3.28 0.05 -25.30
N HIS A 90 3.46 -1.27 -25.33
CA HIS A 90 3.16 -2.09 -26.50
C HIS A 90 1.69 -2.52 -26.48
N ASP A 91 0.92 -2.12 -27.50
CA ASP A 91 -0.52 -2.44 -27.62
C ASP A 91 -0.81 -3.95 -27.71
N GLU A 92 0.19 -4.75 -28.09
CA GLU A 92 0.13 -6.22 -28.13
C GLU A 92 0.17 -6.85 -26.73
N GLN A 93 0.89 -6.23 -25.78
CA GLN A 93 1.03 -6.67 -24.39
C GLN A 93 -0.05 -6.07 -23.49
N TRP A 94 -0.32 -4.78 -23.64
CA TRP A 94 -1.19 -4.02 -22.75
C TRP A 94 -2.55 -3.71 -23.39
N LYS A 95 -3.61 -3.80 -22.59
CA LYS A 95 -4.96 -3.37 -22.95
C LYS A 95 -5.43 -2.32 -21.96
N GLU A 96 -5.76 -1.12 -22.43
CA GLU A 96 -6.48 -0.13 -21.61
C GLU A 96 -7.82 -0.72 -21.15
N VAL A 97 -8.12 -0.58 -19.86
CA VAL A 97 -9.32 -1.14 -19.21
C VAL A 97 -10.14 -0.10 -18.47
N ARG A 98 -9.53 1.00 -18.02
CA ARG A 98 -10.22 2.11 -17.36
C ARG A 98 -9.40 3.38 -17.44
N ARG A 99 -10.07 4.50 -17.67
CA ARG A 99 -9.52 5.85 -17.55
C ARG A 99 -10.35 6.61 -16.51
N GLN A 100 -9.68 7.28 -15.59
CA GLN A 100 -10.30 8.05 -14.52
C GLN A 100 -9.41 9.25 -14.21
N ASP A 101 -9.97 10.45 -14.32
CA ASP A 101 -9.25 11.71 -14.17
C ASP A 101 -7.97 11.75 -15.04
N ASN A 102 -6.80 11.92 -14.42
CA ASN A 102 -5.48 11.93 -15.06
C ASN A 102 -4.81 10.54 -15.05
N LEU A 103 -5.52 9.47 -14.64
CA LEU A 103 -5.00 8.11 -14.54
C LEU A 103 -5.57 7.19 -15.63
N VAL A 104 -4.72 6.29 -16.13
CA VAL A 104 -5.06 5.25 -17.09
C VAL A 104 -4.60 3.90 -16.54
N ALA A 105 -5.52 2.96 -16.46
CA ALA A 105 -5.25 1.58 -16.10
C ALA A 105 -5.21 0.66 -17.32
N PHE A 106 -4.20 -0.20 -17.32
CA PHE A 106 -3.98 -1.24 -18.30
C PHE A 106 -3.98 -2.61 -17.61
N LYS A 107 -4.44 -3.64 -18.33
CA LYS A 107 -4.21 -5.04 -17.97
C LYS A 107 -3.36 -5.73 -19.02
N GLU A 108 -2.58 -6.69 -18.58
CA GLU A 108 -1.85 -7.61 -19.45
C GLU A 108 -2.80 -8.51 -20.25
N ARG A 109 -2.57 -8.58 -21.56
CA ARG A 109 -3.32 -9.40 -22.50
C ARG A 109 -2.93 -10.86 -22.37
N GLU A 110 -3.90 -11.75 -22.56
CA GLU A 110 -3.76 -13.20 -22.34
C GLU A 110 -2.57 -13.83 -23.07
N ALA A 111 -2.28 -13.39 -24.31
CA ALA A 111 -1.16 -13.87 -25.10
C ALA A 111 0.24 -13.56 -24.51
N TRP A 112 0.34 -12.62 -23.58
CA TRP A 112 1.58 -12.21 -22.90
C TRP A 112 1.65 -12.65 -21.43
N ARG A 113 0.58 -13.25 -20.89
CA ARG A 113 0.54 -13.66 -19.48
C ARG A 113 1.44 -14.85 -19.23
N GLN A 114 2.17 -14.80 -18.12
CA GLN A 114 2.81 -15.97 -17.54
C GLN A 114 1.76 -16.98 -17.06
N GLN A 115 2.12 -18.27 -17.01
CA GLN A 115 1.22 -19.34 -16.56
C GLN A 115 0.71 -19.10 -15.12
N HIS A 116 1.60 -18.59 -14.26
CA HIS A 116 1.31 -18.22 -12.88
C HIS A 116 2.06 -16.91 -12.55
N GLN A 117 1.47 -16.07 -11.73
CA GLN A 117 2.17 -14.96 -11.08
C GLN A 117 3.04 -15.50 -9.94
N THR A 118 4.09 -14.78 -9.53
CA THR A 118 4.98 -15.19 -8.43
C THR A 118 4.97 -14.18 -7.28
N LEU A 119 5.08 -14.69 -6.04
CA LEU A 119 5.38 -13.87 -4.86
C LEU A 119 6.80 -14.15 -4.40
N CYS A 120 7.45 -13.15 -3.81
CA CYS A 120 8.71 -13.32 -3.10
C CYS A 120 8.39 -13.56 -1.62
N THR A 121 8.94 -14.60 -1.03
CA THR A 121 8.77 -14.88 0.41
C THR A 121 9.88 -14.23 1.22
N PRO A 122 9.74 -14.06 2.56
CA PRO A 122 10.76 -13.41 3.39
C PRO A 122 12.11 -14.14 3.44
N ASP A 123 12.15 -15.42 3.07
CA ASP A 123 13.37 -16.23 2.86
C ASP A 123 13.94 -16.15 1.42
N GLY A 124 13.41 -15.23 0.59
CA GLY A 124 13.92 -14.92 -0.75
C GLY A 124 13.51 -15.91 -1.84
N ARG A 125 12.58 -16.84 -1.57
CA ARG A 125 12.10 -17.80 -2.57
C ARG A 125 10.98 -17.20 -3.41
N LEU A 126 10.84 -17.68 -4.64
CA LEU A 126 9.73 -17.33 -5.53
C LEU A 126 8.67 -18.42 -5.49
N GLU A 127 7.49 -18.10 -4.95
CA GLU A 127 6.36 -19.02 -4.88
C GLU A 127 5.33 -18.73 -6.00
N PRO A 128 4.92 -19.73 -6.80
CA PRO A 128 3.89 -19.55 -7.82
C PRO A 128 2.50 -19.45 -7.19
N VAL A 129 1.75 -18.41 -7.57
CA VAL A 129 0.37 -18.19 -7.16
C VAL A 129 -0.57 -18.97 -8.08
N VAL A 130 -0.74 -20.25 -7.76
CA VAL A 130 -1.58 -21.17 -8.56
C VAL A 130 -3.06 -20.86 -8.39
N CYS A 131 -3.68 -20.35 -9.46
CA CYS A 131 -5.10 -20.01 -9.54
C CYS A 131 -5.82 -20.84 -10.60
N LYS A 132 -7.14 -21.02 -10.45
CA LYS A 132 -8.00 -21.61 -11.50
C LYS A 132 -8.13 -20.73 -12.74
N THR A 133 -7.81 -19.44 -12.63
CA THR A 133 -7.90 -18.43 -13.68
C THR A 133 -6.55 -17.75 -13.77
N SER A 134 -6.04 -17.54 -15.00
CA SER A 134 -4.82 -16.74 -15.21
C SER A 134 -5.02 -15.33 -14.65
N VAL A 135 -4.05 -14.84 -13.88
CA VAL A 135 -4.10 -13.54 -13.22
C VAL A 135 -3.25 -12.54 -14.02
N PRO A 136 -3.85 -11.51 -14.64
CA PRO A 136 -3.09 -10.51 -15.38
C PRO A 136 -2.26 -9.64 -14.45
N THR A 137 -1.10 -9.21 -14.94
CA THR A 137 -0.42 -8.02 -14.41
C THR A 137 -1.27 -6.78 -14.72
N LEU A 138 -1.34 -5.86 -13.77
CA LEU A 138 -2.01 -4.57 -13.88
C LEU A 138 -0.98 -3.45 -13.80
N LEU A 139 -1.20 -2.42 -14.59
CA LEU A 139 -0.39 -1.21 -14.63
C LEU A 139 -1.32 0.01 -14.55
N VAL A 140 -1.01 0.97 -13.70
CA VAL A 140 -1.70 2.27 -13.65
C VAL A 140 -0.67 3.38 -13.79
N LEU A 141 -0.86 4.21 -14.81
CA LEU A 141 -0.01 5.33 -15.17
C LEU A 141 -0.81 6.63 -15.08
N GLY A 142 -0.13 7.75 -14.81
CA GLY A 142 -0.78 9.06 -14.91
C GLY A 142 -0.03 10.19 -14.22
N ALA A 143 -0.71 11.31 -14.05
CA ALA A 143 -0.20 12.47 -13.31
C ALA A 143 -1.11 12.78 -12.12
N LEU A 144 -0.53 12.90 -10.92
CA LEU A 144 -1.26 13.20 -9.69
C LEU A 144 -1.46 14.73 -9.54
N GLN A 145 -2.49 15.11 -8.80
CA GLN A 145 -2.83 16.51 -8.54
C GLN A 145 -2.33 16.90 -7.14
N GLY A 146 -1.13 17.48 -7.05
CA GLY A 146 -0.53 17.91 -5.79
C GLY A 146 0.99 17.81 -5.82
N THR A 147 1.64 18.17 -4.71
CA THR A 147 3.07 17.93 -4.52
C THR A 147 3.33 16.48 -4.07
N LEU A 148 4.57 16.01 -4.18
CA LEU A 148 4.94 14.69 -3.65
C LEU A 148 4.69 14.59 -2.14
N ASP A 149 4.89 15.68 -1.41
CA ASP A 149 4.71 15.74 0.03
C ASP A 149 3.22 15.69 0.41
N ASP A 150 2.34 16.30 -0.38
CA ASP A 150 0.89 16.16 -0.22
C ASP A 150 0.47 14.70 -0.43
N GLU A 151 0.90 14.08 -1.52
CA GLU A 151 0.58 12.68 -1.81
C GLU A 151 1.10 11.73 -0.71
N MET A 152 2.33 11.92 -0.23
CA MET A 152 2.88 11.06 0.82
C MET A 152 2.22 11.31 2.19
N TYR A 153 1.83 12.55 2.52
CA TYR A 153 1.06 12.86 3.73
C TYR A 153 -0.38 12.32 3.67
N GLY A 154 -1.02 12.38 2.50
CA GLY A 154 -2.31 11.78 2.22
C GLY A 154 -2.28 10.26 2.40
N MET A 155 -1.28 9.62 1.81
CA MET A 155 -1.03 8.18 1.92
C MET A 155 -0.70 7.73 3.36
N HIS A 156 -0.07 8.58 4.17
CA HIS A 156 0.53 8.22 5.47
C HIS A 156 -0.42 7.52 6.44
N ILE A 157 0.08 6.42 7.01
CA ILE A 157 -0.57 5.54 7.99
C ILE A 157 0.22 5.59 9.30
N ASP A 158 -0.43 5.95 10.39
CA ASP A 158 0.10 5.85 11.76
C ASP A 158 -0.58 4.75 12.61
N GLY A 159 -1.54 4.02 12.04
CA GLY A 159 -2.34 2.97 12.68
C GLY A 159 -3.72 2.78 12.04
N ASP A 160 -4.54 1.89 12.60
CA ASP A 160 -5.88 1.53 12.10
C ASP A 160 -6.80 2.74 11.87
N ALA A 161 -6.73 3.73 12.76
CA ALA A 161 -7.55 4.94 12.67
C ALA A 161 -7.20 5.78 11.44
N ALA A 162 -5.90 5.92 11.10
CA ALA A 162 -5.47 6.60 9.89
C ALA A 162 -5.81 5.81 8.62
N VAL A 163 -5.77 4.47 8.64
CA VAL A 163 -6.21 3.69 7.46
C VAL A 163 -7.71 3.85 7.24
N LYS A 164 -8.54 3.73 8.28
CA LYS A 164 -9.99 3.96 8.18
C LYS A 164 -10.31 5.37 7.69
N LEU A 165 -9.59 6.38 8.20
CA LEU A 165 -9.72 7.76 7.73
C LEU A 165 -9.33 7.89 6.25
N ARG A 166 -8.20 7.30 5.83
CA ARG A 166 -7.78 7.29 4.42
C ARG A 166 -8.82 6.62 3.53
N SER A 167 -9.24 5.40 3.85
CA SER A 167 -10.23 4.61 3.09
C SER A 167 -11.57 5.35 2.93
N SER A 168 -11.97 6.19 3.88
CA SER A 168 -13.16 7.06 3.74
C SER A 168 -13.05 8.17 2.69
N TYR A 169 -11.85 8.52 2.24
CA TYR A 169 -11.62 9.47 1.14
C TYR A 169 -11.24 8.77 -0.17
N VAL A 170 -10.38 7.74 -0.12
CA VAL A 170 -9.86 7.07 -1.32
C VAL A 170 -10.82 6.05 -1.95
N HIS A 171 -11.91 5.69 -1.26
CA HIS A 171 -12.92 4.75 -1.74
C HIS A 171 -12.32 3.39 -2.22
N ASP A 172 -11.28 2.91 -1.54
CA ASP A 172 -10.50 1.69 -1.87
C ASP A 172 -11.29 0.37 -1.76
N LYS A 173 -12.54 0.45 -1.28
CA LYS A 173 -13.47 -0.67 -1.02
C LYS A 173 -12.93 -1.71 -0.02
N ILE A 174 -12.02 -1.31 0.86
CA ILE A 174 -11.63 -2.13 2.01
C ILE A 174 -12.74 -2.03 3.07
N HIS A 175 -13.31 -3.16 3.47
CA HIS A 175 -14.40 -3.20 4.45
C HIS A 175 -13.88 -3.09 5.88
N ASP A 176 -12.72 -3.68 6.17
CA ASP A 176 -12.04 -3.52 7.45
C ASP A 176 -10.52 -3.69 7.30
N PHE A 177 -9.75 -3.04 8.18
CA PHE A 177 -8.29 -3.08 8.16
C PHE A 177 -7.74 -3.12 9.59
N ARG A 178 -6.71 -3.93 9.84
CA ARG A 178 -5.98 -4.01 11.10
C ARG A 178 -4.48 -4.11 10.86
N VAL A 179 -3.71 -3.20 11.46
CA VAL A 179 -2.26 -3.36 11.64
C VAL A 179 -2.05 -4.46 12.68
N LEU A 180 -1.51 -5.60 12.25
CA LEU A 180 -1.22 -6.73 13.14
C LEU A 180 0.09 -6.51 13.90
N SER A 181 1.11 -5.97 13.23
CA SER A 181 2.40 -5.62 13.84
C SER A 181 3.04 -4.42 13.13
N ARG A 182 3.66 -3.51 13.88
CA ARG A 182 4.40 -2.37 13.33
C ARG A 182 5.90 -2.67 13.38
N ILE A 183 6.53 -2.70 12.21
CA ILE A 183 7.96 -2.97 12.03
C ILE A 183 8.76 -1.65 12.09
N ARG A 184 8.27 -0.61 11.39
CA ARG A 184 8.79 0.77 11.45
C ARG A 184 7.66 1.80 11.45
N GLY A 185 7.96 3.00 11.93
CA GLY A 185 7.08 4.17 11.84
C GLY A 185 7.88 5.44 11.56
N ALA A 186 7.16 6.55 11.37
CA ALA A 186 7.75 7.82 10.99
C ALA A 186 8.68 8.39 12.08
N SER A 187 9.65 9.18 11.64
CA SER A 187 10.60 9.91 12.47
C SER A 187 10.69 11.38 11.99
N LYS A 188 11.38 12.25 12.74
CA LYS A 188 11.58 13.64 12.28
C LYS A 188 12.43 13.75 11.01
N SER A 189 13.37 12.82 10.80
CA SER A 189 14.26 12.77 9.63
C SER A 189 13.67 12.01 8.44
N ASP A 190 12.76 11.06 8.70
CA ASP A 190 11.98 10.36 7.68
C ASP A 190 10.50 10.34 8.12
N PRO A 191 9.73 11.40 7.77
CA PRO A 191 8.36 11.58 8.21
C PRO A 191 7.37 10.67 7.47
N PHE A 192 7.81 10.02 6.38
CA PHE A 192 6.95 9.15 5.58
C PHE A 192 7.18 7.67 5.85
N ARG A 193 8.27 7.25 6.52
CA ARG A 193 8.51 5.83 6.83
C ARG A 193 7.34 5.18 7.56
N PHE A 194 6.88 4.06 7.03
CA PHE A 194 6.03 3.12 7.74
C PHE A 194 6.31 1.71 7.21
N CYS A 195 6.40 0.73 8.09
CA CYS A 195 6.44 -0.68 7.70
C CYS A 195 5.62 -1.49 8.70
N SER A 196 4.75 -2.38 8.23
CA SER A 196 3.86 -3.18 9.08
C SER A 196 3.43 -4.48 8.41
N VAL A 197 3.05 -5.45 9.23
CA VAL A 197 2.17 -6.55 8.78
C VAL A 197 0.74 -6.15 9.07
N SER A 198 -0.14 -6.24 8.08
CA SER A 198 -1.54 -5.82 8.18
C SER A 198 -2.49 -6.83 7.54
N TRP A 199 -3.70 -6.91 8.08
CA TRP A 199 -4.81 -7.70 7.56
C TRP A 199 -5.94 -6.79 7.06
N ALA A 200 -6.66 -7.21 6.02
CA ALA A 200 -7.86 -6.52 5.57
C ALA A 200 -8.98 -7.46 5.11
N ASP A 201 -10.22 -7.09 5.44
CA ASP A 201 -11.45 -7.66 4.89
C ASP A 201 -11.74 -6.93 3.55
N LEU A 202 -11.61 -7.66 2.44
CA LEU A 202 -11.91 -7.18 1.08
C LEU A 202 -13.39 -7.41 0.73
N GLY A 203 -14.18 -7.82 1.71
CA GLY A 203 -15.61 -8.07 1.60
C GLY A 203 -15.93 -9.06 0.50
N ASN A 204 -16.97 -8.74 -0.25
CA ASN A 204 -17.48 -9.51 -1.37
C ASN A 204 -17.43 -8.70 -2.67
N ASN A 205 -16.39 -7.85 -2.81
CA ASN A 205 -16.28 -6.80 -3.82
C ASN A 205 -16.53 -7.31 -5.25
N GLY A 206 -17.77 -7.12 -5.74
CA GLY A 206 -18.19 -7.50 -7.08
C GLY A 206 -18.38 -9.00 -7.36
N TYR A 207 -18.20 -9.91 -6.38
CA TYR A 207 -18.26 -11.35 -6.61
C TYR A 207 -19.67 -11.98 -6.43
N GLY A 208 -20.68 -11.17 -6.09
CA GLY A 208 -22.09 -11.58 -5.95
C GLY A 208 -22.42 -12.17 -4.56
N PRO A 209 -23.65 -11.99 -4.05
CA PRO A 209 -23.98 -12.14 -2.62
C PRO A 209 -23.68 -13.51 -2.01
N PHE A 210 -23.64 -14.57 -2.82
CA PHE A 210 -23.37 -15.95 -2.39
C PHE A 210 -21.88 -16.33 -2.38
N ALA A 211 -20.99 -15.48 -2.92
CA ALA A 211 -19.56 -15.76 -2.92
C ALA A 211 -18.93 -15.51 -1.54
N ARG A 212 -18.00 -16.39 -1.15
CA ARG A 212 -17.25 -16.24 0.11
C ARG A 212 -16.48 -14.92 0.13
N LYS A 213 -16.42 -14.27 1.30
CA LYS A 213 -15.62 -13.06 1.51
C LYS A 213 -14.13 -13.33 1.26
N ARG A 214 -13.41 -12.32 0.79
CA ARG A 214 -11.95 -12.37 0.60
C ARG A 214 -11.25 -11.55 1.67
N ASP A 215 -10.07 -12.01 2.07
CA ASP A 215 -9.17 -11.25 2.93
C ASP A 215 -7.72 -11.34 2.40
N TYR A 216 -6.84 -10.45 2.87
CA TYR A 216 -5.40 -10.63 2.70
C TYR A 216 -4.62 -10.43 4.00
N CYS A 217 -3.40 -10.92 4.05
CA CYS A 217 -2.38 -10.54 5.02
C CYS A 217 -1.16 -10.10 4.22
N VAL A 218 -0.67 -8.90 4.51
CA VAL A 218 0.29 -8.20 3.66
C VAL A 218 1.35 -7.53 4.53
N VAL A 219 2.60 -7.53 4.07
CA VAL A 219 3.53 -6.49 4.48
C VAL A 219 3.18 -5.22 3.71
N THR A 220 3.03 -4.12 4.43
CA THR A 220 2.78 -2.78 3.89
C THR A 220 3.96 -1.90 4.27
N SER A 221 4.67 -1.38 3.28
CA SER A 221 5.85 -0.51 3.44
C SER A 221 5.66 0.78 2.67
N MET A 222 6.07 1.91 3.22
CA MET A 222 6.05 3.21 2.56
C MET A 222 7.23 4.07 3.01
N GLY A 223 7.57 5.05 2.19
CA GLY A 223 8.63 6.01 2.46
C GLY A 223 8.96 6.84 1.23
N ALA A 224 10.07 7.57 1.30
CA ALA A 224 10.65 8.25 0.15
C ALA A 224 12.04 7.70 -0.15
N THR A 225 12.39 7.66 -1.44
CA THR A 225 13.71 7.32 -1.96
C THR A 225 14.09 8.30 -3.08
N LYS A 226 15.20 8.05 -3.77
CA LYS A 226 15.61 8.81 -4.95
C LYS A 226 15.92 7.89 -6.13
N THR A 227 15.69 8.38 -7.35
CA THR A 227 16.22 7.73 -8.57
C THR A 227 17.75 7.86 -8.63
N PRO A 228 18.44 7.09 -9.48
CA PRO A 228 19.86 7.30 -9.76
C PRO A 228 20.21 8.72 -10.26
N HIS A 229 19.23 9.47 -10.76
CA HIS A 229 19.38 10.86 -11.20
C HIS A 229 19.08 11.89 -10.09
N GLY A 230 18.76 11.44 -8.88
CA GLY A 230 18.52 12.29 -7.71
C GLY A 230 17.07 12.78 -7.56
N GLU A 231 16.17 12.43 -8.48
CA GLU A 231 14.73 12.78 -8.43
C GLU A 231 14.07 12.09 -7.23
N ARG A 232 13.16 12.76 -6.52
CA ARG A 232 12.47 12.18 -5.35
C ARG A 232 11.38 11.21 -5.80
N VAL A 233 11.28 10.07 -5.14
CA VAL A 233 10.25 9.06 -5.37
C VAL A 233 9.61 8.68 -4.05
N GLY A 234 8.34 9.01 -3.87
CA GLY A 234 7.52 8.40 -2.82
C GLY A 234 7.07 7.01 -3.25
N TYR A 235 7.01 6.07 -2.31
CA TYR A 235 6.53 4.71 -2.61
C TYR A 235 5.55 4.18 -1.57
N TYR A 236 4.70 3.27 -2.02
CA TYR A 236 3.82 2.47 -1.18
C TYR A 236 3.78 1.03 -1.73
N VAL A 237 4.08 0.04 -0.90
CA VAL A 237 4.14 -1.38 -1.22
C VAL A 237 3.04 -2.10 -0.45
N VAL A 238 2.35 -3.02 -1.12
CA VAL A 238 1.44 -4.00 -0.53
C VAL A 238 1.82 -5.37 -1.09
N HIS A 239 2.49 -6.20 -0.30
CA HIS A 239 2.94 -7.53 -0.71
C HIS A 239 2.39 -8.61 0.21
N SER A 240 1.78 -9.66 -0.35
CA SER A 240 1.16 -10.73 0.43
C SER A 240 2.21 -11.57 1.14
N VAL A 241 2.00 -11.80 2.43
CA VAL A 241 2.85 -12.64 3.27
C VAL A 241 1.98 -13.66 4.00
N ASP A 242 2.42 -14.91 4.01
CA ASP A 242 1.76 -15.94 4.82
C ASP A 242 2.17 -15.80 6.29
N VAL A 243 1.19 -16.03 7.18
CA VAL A 243 1.30 -16.07 8.65
C VAL A 243 0.08 -16.88 9.17
N GLY A 244 0.18 -17.83 10.10
CA GLY A 244 1.38 -18.38 10.76
C GLY A 244 1.08 -18.74 12.22
N THR A 245 1.30 -20.00 12.63
CA THR A 245 0.97 -20.47 13.99
C THR A 245 1.91 -21.57 14.51
N PRO A 246 2.35 -21.54 15.78
CA PRO A 246 3.24 -22.54 16.34
C PRO A 246 2.43 -23.76 16.78
N THR A 247 2.58 -24.88 16.07
CA THR A 247 2.24 -26.20 16.59
C THR A 247 3.50 -26.87 17.13
N SER A 248 3.40 -27.49 18.31
CA SER A 248 4.51 -28.07 19.08
C SER A 248 5.16 -29.29 18.40
N ALA A 249 5.86 -29.08 17.28
CA ALA A 249 6.69 -30.05 16.59
C ALA A 249 8.14 -29.55 16.58
N VAL A 250 9.01 -30.25 17.31
CA VAL A 250 10.46 -30.00 17.33
C VAL A 250 11.01 -30.22 15.93
N GLY A 251 11.55 -29.17 15.29
CA GLY A 251 12.30 -29.28 14.03
C GLY A 251 11.79 -28.49 12.82
N ALA A 252 10.66 -27.78 12.90
CA ALA A 252 10.24 -26.86 11.83
C ALA A 252 10.92 -25.48 11.97
N ALA A 253 11.19 -24.81 10.83
CA ALA A 253 11.88 -23.51 10.77
C ALA A 253 11.19 -22.42 11.62
N PRO A 254 11.94 -21.44 12.17
CA PRO A 254 11.45 -20.60 13.28
C PRO A 254 10.48 -19.50 12.89
N MET A 255 10.34 -19.18 11.60
CA MET A 255 9.37 -18.21 11.12
C MET A 255 7.95 -18.77 11.36
N PHE A 256 7.08 -17.98 12.00
CA PHE A 256 5.66 -18.27 12.31
C PHE A 256 5.27 -18.64 13.75
N ARG A 257 5.47 -17.69 14.67
CA ARG A 257 4.72 -17.63 15.94
C ARG A 257 3.46 -16.76 15.88
N GLY A 258 2.36 -17.37 15.44
CA GLY A 258 1.10 -17.33 16.21
C GLY A 258 0.38 -16.00 16.34
N THR A 259 -0.46 -15.70 15.36
CA THR A 259 -1.65 -14.86 15.61
C THR A 259 -2.85 -15.71 15.99
N GLN A 260 -3.68 -15.20 16.90
CA GLN A 260 -4.96 -15.79 17.30
C GLN A 260 -6.06 -15.57 16.23
N LEU A 261 -5.70 -15.70 14.96
CA LEU A 261 -6.48 -15.28 13.80
C LEU A 261 -7.49 -16.35 13.31
N GLY A 262 -7.45 -17.56 13.87
CA GLY A 262 -8.30 -18.69 13.44
C GLY A 262 -8.03 -19.20 12.02
N LEU A 263 -6.97 -18.70 11.39
CA LEU A 263 -6.55 -19.05 10.03
C LEU A 263 -5.62 -20.27 10.09
N GLY A 264 -6.20 -21.47 10.18
CA GLY A 264 -5.42 -22.70 10.16
C GLY A 264 -4.55 -22.81 8.90
N PHE A 265 -3.24 -22.89 9.10
CA PHE A 265 -2.25 -23.24 8.07
C PHE A 265 -1.45 -24.43 8.59
N GLY A 266 -1.88 -25.63 8.18
CA GLY A 266 -1.30 -26.89 8.61
C GLY A 266 -2.02 -28.06 7.93
N THR A 267 -1.30 -29.14 7.65
CA THR A 267 -1.79 -30.30 6.88
C THR A 267 -2.77 -31.20 7.64
N ASN A 268 -3.00 -30.94 8.93
CA ASN A 268 -4.07 -31.56 9.69
C ASN A 268 -5.36 -30.75 9.51
N ALA A 269 -6.18 -31.18 8.57
CA ALA A 269 -7.40 -30.51 8.17
C ALA A 269 -8.45 -30.44 9.29
N VAL A 270 -8.65 -29.26 9.86
CA VAL A 270 -10.00 -28.83 10.22
C VAL A 270 -10.77 -28.67 8.90
N ALA A 271 -11.98 -29.23 8.83
CA ALA A 271 -12.74 -29.35 7.58
C ALA A 271 -12.82 -28.04 6.78
N PRO A 272 -12.76 -28.09 5.43
CA PRO A 272 -12.69 -26.90 4.56
C PRO A 272 -13.93 -25.98 4.63
N GLU A 273 -14.97 -26.38 5.35
CA GLU A 273 -16.23 -25.66 5.52
C GLU A 273 -16.16 -24.52 6.57
N THR A 274 -15.17 -24.52 7.46
CA THR A 274 -15.11 -23.57 8.60
C THR A 274 -14.39 -22.24 8.29
N ARG A 275 -13.71 -22.11 7.15
CA ARG A 275 -12.91 -20.91 6.84
C ARG A 275 -13.80 -19.77 6.31
N LYS A 276 -14.14 -18.82 7.19
CA LYS A 276 -14.96 -17.61 6.91
C LYS A 276 -14.48 -16.78 5.70
N TYR A 277 -13.19 -16.81 5.40
CA TYR A 277 -12.56 -16.04 4.32
C TYR A 277 -11.78 -16.94 3.35
N VAL A 278 -11.78 -16.55 2.08
CA VAL A 278 -10.84 -17.04 1.06
C VAL A 278 -9.66 -16.07 1.03
N ARG A 279 -8.47 -16.55 1.40
CA ARG A 279 -7.24 -15.74 1.42
C ARG A 279 -6.79 -15.42 0.00
N ALA A 280 -6.86 -14.15 -0.38
CA ALA A 280 -6.27 -13.63 -1.60
C ALA A 280 -4.74 -13.54 -1.47
N LYS A 281 -4.05 -13.55 -2.61
CA LYS A 281 -2.59 -13.36 -2.75
C LYS A 281 -2.33 -12.29 -3.81
N GLY A 282 -1.24 -11.54 -3.70
CA GLY A 282 -0.96 -10.41 -4.61
C GLY A 282 0.21 -9.55 -4.15
N SER A 283 0.77 -8.81 -5.11
CA SER A 283 1.87 -7.87 -4.91
C SER A 283 1.59 -6.63 -5.74
N MET A 284 1.62 -5.45 -5.11
CA MET A 284 1.40 -4.16 -5.76
C MET A 284 2.35 -3.12 -5.17
N CYS A 285 2.92 -2.28 -6.03
CA CYS A 285 3.77 -1.16 -5.63
C CYS A 285 3.40 0.08 -6.43
N TRP A 286 3.19 1.19 -5.73
CA TRP A 286 2.92 2.51 -6.27
C TRP A 286 4.20 3.34 -6.10
N LEU A 287 4.68 3.92 -7.19
CA LEU A 287 5.75 4.91 -7.24
C LEU A 287 5.15 6.26 -7.62
N LYS A 288 5.51 7.29 -6.86
CA LYS A 288 5.09 8.69 -7.03
C LYS A 288 6.35 9.51 -7.25
N CYS A 289 6.67 9.79 -8.51
CA CYS A 289 7.93 10.36 -8.94
C CYS A 289 7.78 11.88 -9.13
N GLU A 290 8.56 12.66 -8.40
CA GLU A 290 8.58 14.12 -8.53
C GLU A 290 9.37 14.52 -9.79
N LEU A 291 8.70 15.19 -10.72
CA LEU A 291 9.29 15.68 -11.96
C LEU A 291 9.90 17.08 -11.78
N PRO A 292 10.85 17.51 -12.63
CA PRO A 292 11.50 18.83 -12.53
C PRO A 292 10.58 20.05 -12.59
N ASN A 293 9.33 19.87 -13.05
CA ASN A 293 8.28 20.91 -13.09
C ASN A 293 7.42 20.95 -11.81
N GLY A 294 7.74 20.17 -10.78
CA GLY A 294 6.97 20.06 -9.52
C GLY A 294 5.71 19.20 -9.61
N SER A 295 5.40 18.62 -10.78
CA SER A 295 4.30 17.65 -10.91
C SER A 295 4.74 16.24 -10.51
N VAL A 296 3.78 15.38 -10.15
CA VAL A 296 4.06 14.01 -9.70
C VAL A 296 3.55 13.01 -10.73
N GLU A 297 4.47 12.22 -11.30
CA GLU A 297 4.15 11.08 -12.17
C GLU A 297 3.84 9.84 -11.32
N LEU A 298 2.76 9.15 -11.65
CA LEU A 298 2.39 7.87 -11.05
C LEU A 298 2.82 6.72 -11.95
N TYR A 299 3.52 5.75 -11.35
CA TYR A 299 3.69 4.41 -11.89
C TYR A 299 3.29 3.39 -10.83
N MET A 300 2.22 2.64 -11.04
CA MET A 300 1.85 1.51 -10.19
C MET A 300 1.82 0.24 -11.01
N GLN A 301 2.52 -0.80 -10.53
CA GLN A 301 2.51 -2.12 -11.15
C GLN A 301 2.23 -3.20 -10.09
N GLY A 302 1.52 -4.24 -10.48
CA GLY A 302 1.28 -5.39 -9.62
C GLY A 302 0.26 -6.38 -10.14
N PHE A 303 -0.07 -7.38 -9.33
CA PHE A 303 -1.11 -8.36 -9.60
C PHE A 303 -1.89 -8.68 -8.32
N PHE A 304 -3.11 -9.20 -8.50
CA PHE A 304 -3.93 -9.68 -7.39
C PHE A 304 -4.74 -10.91 -7.81
N ALA A 305 -4.53 -11.99 -7.07
CA ALA A 305 -5.21 -13.26 -7.14
C ALA A 305 -6.27 -13.35 -6.03
N PRO A 306 -7.58 -13.42 -6.37
CA PRO A 306 -8.66 -13.47 -5.37
C PRO A 306 -8.73 -14.81 -4.61
N MET A 307 -8.05 -15.83 -5.16
CA MET A 307 -8.16 -17.26 -4.87
C MET A 307 -9.61 -17.82 -4.92
N GLY A 308 -9.70 -19.15 -5.01
CA GLY A 308 -10.98 -19.86 -5.16
C GLY A 308 -11.64 -19.64 -6.52
N ASN A 309 -12.98 -19.58 -6.55
CA ASN A 309 -13.76 -19.32 -7.76
C ASN A 309 -14.20 -17.85 -7.80
N ALA A 310 -13.66 -17.09 -8.76
CA ALA A 310 -14.05 -15.71 -9.06
C ALA A 310 -13.71 -15.42 -10.54
N PRO A 311 -14.62 -14.82 -11.32
CA PRO A 311 -14.38 -14.52 -12.73
C PRO A 311 -13.44 -13.31 -12.89
N GLU A 312 -12.54 -13.35 -13.88
CA GLU A 312 -11.48 -12.34 -14.07
C GLU A 312 -12.04 -10.90 -14.08
N PHE A 313 -13.16 -10.65 -14.77
CA PHE A 313 -13.71 -9.30 -14.89
C PHE A 313 -14.09 -8.69 -13.53
N ALA A 314 -14.56 -9.49 -12.57
CA ALA A 314 -14.90 -9.02 -11.23
C ALA A 314 -13.63 -8.73 -10.42
N VAL A 315 -12.61 -9.57 -10.56
CA VAL A 315 -11.29 -9.38 -9.95
C VAL A 315 -10.67 -8.08 -10.43
N VAL A 316 -10.50 -7.93 -11.75
CA VAL A 316 -9.87 -6.74 -12.35
C VAL A 316 -10.63 -5.49 -11.94
N ASN A 317 -11.97 -5.47 -12.03
CA ASN A 317 -12.73 -4.29 -11.62
C ASN A 317 -12.59 -3.95 -10.14
N SER A 318 -12.48 -4.93 -9.25
CA SER A 318 -12.32 -4.71 -7.82
C SER A 318 -10.92 -4.23 -7.46
N VAL A 319 -9.89 -4.83 -8.04
CA VAL A 319 -8.48 -4.46 -7.85
C VAL A 319 -8.22 -3.05 -8.40
N LEU A 320 -8.79 -2.70 -9.55
CA LEU A 320 -8.66 -1.34 -10.11
C LEU A 320 -9.25 -0.25 -9.22
N ASN A 321 -10.28 -0.53 -8.41
CA ASN A 321 -10.80 0.46 -7.46
C ASN A 321 -9.78 0.73 -6.34
N ALA A 322 -9.18 -0.32 -5.78
CA ALA A 322 -8.13 -0.18 -4.78
C ALA A 322 -6.86 0.46 -5.37
N ALA A 323 -6.48 0.07 -6.60
CA ALA A 323 -5.33 0.59 -7.33
C ALA A 323 -5.41 2.11 -7.57
N MET A 324 -6.52 2.58 -8.13
CA MET A 324 -6.75 4.00 -8.43
C MET A 324 -6.99 4.81 -7.15
N GLY A 325 -7.80 4.28 -6.21
CA GLY A 325 -8.05 4.95 -4.93
C GLY A 325 -6.76 5.23 -4.15
N LEU A 326 -5.89 4.22 -3.99
CA LEU A 326 -4.61 4.40 -3.29
C LEU A 326 -3.59 5.26 -4.07
N ALA A 327 -3.82 5.52 -5.36
CA ALA A 327 -2.98 6.40 -6.15
C ALA A 327 -3.25 7.89 -5.88
N GLN A 328 -4.52 8.32 -5.85
CA GLN A 328 -4.93 9.71 -5.65
C GLN A 328 -5.13 10.00 -4.16
N THR A 329 -4.11 10.57 -3.50
CA THR A 329 -4.16 10.80 -2.04
C THR A 329 -3.99 12.25 -1.60
N SER A 330 -3.71 13.19 -2.51
CA SER A 330 -3.72 14.61 -2.21
C SER A 330 -5.03 15.11 -1.59
N ASP A 331 -6.20 14.65 -2.04
CA ASP A 331 -7.50 14.98 -1.42
C ASP A 331 -7.60 14.53 0.04
N THR A 332 -7.02 13.37 0.35
CA THR A 332 -6.88 12.89 1.74
C THR A 332 -5.93 13.80 2.53
N ALA A 333 -4.87 14.31 1.89
CA ALA A 333 -3.91 15.23 2.49
C ALA A 333 -4.56 16.58 2.85
N TYR A 334 -5.29 17.20 1.90
CA TYR A 334 -6.03 18.43 2.14
C TYR A 334 -7.11 18.24 3.22
N SER A 335 -7.84 17.13 3.19
CA SER A 335 -8.86 16.81 4.21
C SER A 335 -8.25 16.61 5.61
N LYS A 336 -7.09 15.94 5.72
CA LYS A 336 -6.30 15.84 6.95
C LYS A 336 -5.87 17.22 7.47
N LYS A 337 -5.36 18.10 6.59
CA LYS A 337 -4.94 19.47 6.93
C LYS A 337 -6.11 20.33 7.42
N ILE A 338 -7.24 20.32 6.72
CA ILE A 338 -8.47 21.05 7.10
C ILE A 338 -8.97 20.57 8.48
N ARG A 339 -9.05 19.25 8.68
CA ARG A 339 -9.42 18.67 9.98
C ARG A 339 -8.49 19.10 11.11
N TRP A 340 -7.18 19.17 10.84
CA TRP A 340 -6.20 19.65 11.80
C TRP A 340 -6.42 21.14 12.14
N MET A 341 -6.57 22.01 11.14
CA MET A 341 -6.81 23.45 11.35
C MET A 341 -8.10 23.71 12.13
N LEU A 342 -9.18 22.99 11.84
CA LEU A 342 -10.45 23.08 12.59
C LEU A 342 -10.28 22.64 14.05
N HIS A 343 -9.51 21.58 14.32
CA HIS A 343 -9.27 21.14 15.69
C HIS A 343 -8.34 22.11 16.44
N ASP A 344 -7.35 22.70 15.76
CA ASP A 344 -6.44 23.65 16.38
C ASP A 344 -7.13 24.98 16.71
N SER A 345 -7.96 25.51 15.80
CA SER A 345 -8.74 26.73 16.07
C SER A 345 -9.62 26.57 17.32
N VAL A 346 -10.34 25.44 17.44
CA VAL A 346 -11.15 25.12 18.64
C VAL A 346 -10.29 25.00 19.91
N ARG A 347 -9.08 24.44 19.83
CA ARG A 347 -8.15 24.39 20.99
C ARG A 347 -7.67 25.78 21.38
N THR A 348 -7.34 26.61 20.40
CA THR A 348 -6.86 27.99 20.60
C THR A 348 -7.96 28.87 21.18
N THR A 349 -9.20 28.80 20.68
CA THR A 349 -10.35 29.48 21.28
C THR A 349 -10.60 29.02 22.73
N ARG A 350 -10.57 27.70 23.01
CA ARG A 350 -10.73 27.17 24.38
C ARG A 350 -9.63 27.65 25.32
N ARG A 351 -8.37 27.69 24.86
CA ARG A 351 -7.24 28.22 25.64
C ARG A 351 -7.42 29.71 25.95
N CYS A 352 -7.89 30.50 24.98
CA CYS A 352 -8.16 31.92 25.18
C CYS A 352 -9.26 32.15 26.22
N VAL A 353 -10.41 31.46 26.10
CA VAL A 353 -11.53 31.56 27.05
C VAL A 353 -11.13 31.11 28.47
N LEU A 354 -10.34 30.04 28.60
CA LEU A 354 -9.83 29.59 29.90
C LEU A 354 -8.79 30.54 30.49
N ALA A 355 -7.98 31.21 29.67
CA ALA A 355 -7.02 32.21 30.15
C ALA A 355 -7.73 33.48 30.66
N THR A 356 -8.82 33.92 30.01
CA THR A 356 -9.63 35.03 30.52
C THR A 356 -10.38 34.67 31.81
N ALA A 357 -10.87 33.43 31.95
CA ALA A 357 -11.60 32.97 33.13
C ALA A 357 -10.73 32.66 34.36
N VAL A 358 -9.41 32.87 34.28
CA VAL A 358 -8.44 32.73 35.40
C VAL A 358 -7.88 34.11 35.81
N LEU A 359 -8.32 35.19 35.14
CA LEU A 359 -7.96 36.58 35.45
C LEU A 359 -9.11 37.37 36.10
N GLU A 360 -10.22 36.69 36.41
CA GLU A 360 -11.34 37.12 37.25
C GLU A 360 -11.33 36.33 38.58
#